data_AF-A0A5C8SLS1-F1
#
_entry.id   AF-A0A5C8SLS1-F1
#
_cell.length_a   1.000
_cell.length_b   1.000
_cell.length_c   1.000
_cell.angle_alpha   90.00
_cell.angle_beta   90.00
_cell.angle_gamma   90.00
#
_symmetry.space_group_name_H-M   'P 1'
#
loop_
_entity.id
_entity.type
_entity.pdbx_description
1 polymer ?
#
loop_
_entity_poly.entity_id
_entity_poly.type
_entity_poly.pdbx_seq_one_letter_code
_entity_poly.pdbx_strand_id
1 'polypeptide(L)'
;MSESRRQRVIEEYGSLPAYQAYVTEGRDVCAATIKKDRLTAWTVTQFQDLATEADYLRDWAADLRWVTAEIAADETERAAAPASAASFIPANT
;
A
#
# COMPACT_ATOMS: atom_id res chain seq x y z
N MET A 1 20.85 -10.76 7.15
CA MET A 1 20.31 -9.95 6.03
C MET A 1 18.89 -9.56 6.43
N SER A 2 18.62 -8.29 6.78
CA SER A 2 17.24 -7.86 7.05
C SER A 2 16.49 -7.82 5.72
N GLU A 3 15.44 -8.63 5.59
CA GLU A 3 14.59 -8.61 4.42
C GLU A 3 13.97 -7.22 4.22
N SER A 4 14.02 -6.69 2.99
CA SER A 4 13.42 -5.38 2.72
C SER A 4 11.91 -5.47 2.90
N ARG A 5 11.29 -4.43 3.48
CA ARG A 5 9.84 -4.35 3.63
C ARG A 5 9.10 -4.62 2.30
N ARG A 6 9.67 -4.14 1.19
CA ARG A 6 9.19 -4.35 -0.17
C ARG A 6 9.12 -5.82 -0.55
N GLN A 7 10.17 -6.59 -0.27
CA GLN A 7 10.24 -8.02 -0.60
C GLN A 7 9.12 -8.79 0.12
N ARG A 8 8.95 -8.57 1.43
CA ARG A 8 7.88 -9.19 2.22
C ARG A 8 6.48 -8.88 1.69
N VAL A 9 6.24 -7.61 1.35
CA VAL A 9 4.95 -7.20 0.80
C VAL A 9 4.66 -7.88 -0.54
N ILE A 10 5.67 -8.02 -1.40
CA ILE A 10 5.50 -8.71 -2.68
C ILE A 10 5.28 -10.21 -2.46
N GLU A 11 5.96 -10.83 -1.50
CA GLU A 11 5.75 -12.24 -1.16
C GLU A 11 4.34 -12.50 -0.61
N GLU A 12 3.85 -11.63 0.26
CA GLU A 12 2.55 -11.80 0.93
C GLU A 12 1.36 -11.41 0.04
N TYR A 13 1.46 -10.30 -0.70
CA TYR A 13 0.35 -9.73 -1.47
C TYR A 13 0.51 -9.91 -2.98
N GLY A 14 1.60 -10.50 -3.43
CA GLY A 14 1.93 -10.75 -4.84
C GLY A 14 2.45 -9.53 -5.61
N SER A 15 2.09 -8.31 -5.22
CA SER A 15 2.57 -7.08 -5.86
C SER A 15 2.35 -5.82 -5.01
N LEU A 16 3.11 -4.75 -5.28
CA LEU A 16 2.88 -3.45 -4.65
C LEU A 16 1.49 -2.85 -4.95
N PRO A 17 0.96 -2.91 -6.19
CA PRO A 17 -0.41 -2.46 -6.46
C PRO A 17 -1.48 -3.27 -5.71
N ALA A 18 -1.31 -4.59 -5.55
CA ALA A 18 -2.24 -5.41 -4.77
C ALA A 18 -2.24 -5.01 -3.29
N TYR A 19 -1.07 -4.76 -2.70
CA TYR A 19 -0.97 -4.24 -1.34
C TYR A 19 -1.56 -2.82 -1.20
N GLN A 20 -1.37 -1.95 -2.19
CA GLN A 20 -2.00 -0.62 -2.19
C GLN A 20 -3.53 -0.70 -2.19
N ALA A 21 -4.11 -1.64 -2.95
CA ALA A 21 -5.56 -1.88 -2.94
C ALA A 21 -6.03 -2.38 -1.56
N TYR A 22 -5.33 -3.34 -0.96
CA TYR A 22 -5.60 -3.84 0.38
C TYR A 22 -5.58 -2.74 1.46
N VAL A 23 -4.53 -1.91 1.47
CA VAL A 23 -4.40 -0.78 2.41
C VAL A 23 -5.51 0.24 2.21
N THR A 24 -5.91 0.49 0.96
CA THR A 24 -7.00 1.44 0.64
C THR A 24 -8.34 0.92 1.15
N GLU A 25 -8.64 -0.35 0.94
CA GLU A 25 -9.86 -0.99 1.44
C GLU A 25 -9.90 -0.97 2.98
N GLY A 26 -8.81 -1.36 3.65
CA GLY A 26 -8.71 -1.36 5.11
C GLY A 26 -8.93 0.04 5.71
N ARG A 27 -8.34 1.07 5.09
CA ARG A 27 -8.55 2.47 5.47
C ARG A 27 -10.02 2.88 5.34
N ASP A 28 -10.65 2.55 4.21
CA ASP A 28 -12.01 2.98 3.92
C ASP A 28 -13.03 2.31 4.84
N VAL A 29 -12.83 1.02 5.16
CA VAL A 29 -13.61 0.30 6.16
C VAL A 29 -13.46 0.94 7.55
N CYS A 30 -12.23 1.17 8.02
CA CYS A 30 -12.00 1.82 9.32
C CYS A 30 -12.61 3.22 9.39
N ALA A 31 -12.46 4.03 8.33
CA ALA A 31 -13.03 5.37 8.26
C ALA A 31 -14.57 5.37 8.27
N ALA A 32 -15.20 4.35 7.67
CA ALA A 32 -16.65 4.18 7.70
C ALA A 32 -17.15 3.80 9.10
N THR A 33 -16.44 2.92 9.82
CA THR A 33 -16.80 2.52 11.20
C THR A 33 -16.77 3.71 12.15
N ILE A 34 -15.68 4.50 12.16
CA ILE A 34 -15.58 5.71 13.00
C ILE A 34 -16.71 6.71 12.70
N LYS A 35 -17.08 6.90 11.42
CA LYS A 35 -18.19 7.81 11.05
C LYS A 35 -19.54 7.32 11.54
N LYS A 36 -19.79 6.01 11.49
CA LYS A 36 -21.05 5.40 11.93
C LYS A 36 -21.22 5.51 13.45
N ASP A 37 -20.15 5.30 14.19
CA ASP A 37 -20.23 5.28 15.65
C ASP A 37 -20.38 6.67 16.25
N ARG A 38 -19.86 7.73 15.62
CA ARG A 38 -20.01 9.14 16.10
C ARG A 38 -21.45 9.64 16.26
N LEU A 39 -22.45 8.88 15.82
CA LEU A 39 -23.88 9.24 15.91
C LEU A 39 -24.60 8.65 17.14
N THR A 40 -23.93 7.88 18.00
CA THR A 40 -24.53 7.28 19.21
C THR A 40 -23.81 7.72 20.50
N ALA A 41 -24.52 7.75 21.63
CA ALA A 41 -23.90 8.04 22.93
C ALA A 41 -23.01 6.87 23.37
N TRP A 42 -21.72 7.12 23.57
CA TRP A 42 -20.71 6.08 23.80
C TRP A 42 -20.57 5.66 25.27
N THR A 43 -20.32 4.37 25.44
CA THR A 43 -19.75 3.78 26.66
C THR A 43 -18.22 3.92 26.65
N VAL A 44 -17.58 3.72 27.81
CA VAL A 44 -16.11 3.78 27.95
C VAL A 44 -15.39 2.77 27.05
N THR A 45 -15.93 1.57 26.88
CA THR A 45 -15.38 0.54 25.98
C THR A 45 -15.37 0.99 24.52
N GLN A 46 -16.48 1.58 24.05
CA GLN A 46 -16.57 2.11 22.68
C GLN A 46 -15.56 3.23 22.43
N PHE A 47 -15.23 4.04 23.44
CA PHE A 47 -14.18 5.05 23.33
C PHE A 47 -12.77 4.43 23.13
N GLN A 48 -12.49 3.28 23.76
CA GLN A 48 -11.20 2.58 23.61
C GLN A 48 -11.07 1.92 22.22
N ASP A 49 -12.17 1.33 21.73
CA ASP A 49 -12.22 0.76 20.38
C ASP A 49 -11.97 1.85 19.32
N LEU A 50 -12.60 3.02 19.46
CA LEU A 50 -12.37 4.15 18.57
C LEU A 50 -10.96 4.73 18.60
N ALA A 51 -10.31 4.75 19.77
CA ALA A 51 -8.91 5.13 19.86
C ALA A 51 -8.04 4.15 19.07
N THR A 52 -8.33 2.85 19.16
CA THR A 52 -7.65 1.80 18.39
C THR A 52 -7.89 1.95 16.89
N GLU A 53 -9.13 2.23 16.46
CA GLU A 53 -9.45 2.48 15.05
C GLU A 53 -8.75 3.72 14.50
N ALA A 54 -8.61 4.78 15.32
CA ALA A 54 -7.85 5.96 14.95
C ALA A 54 -6.36 5.67 14.80
N ASP A 55 -5.81 4.75 15.58
CA ASP A 55 -4.43 4.27 15.46
C ASP A 55 -4.24 3.49 14.16
N TYR A 56 -5.14 2.56 13.85
CA TYR A 56 -5.13 1.85 12.58
C TYR A 56 -5.20 2.80 11.38
N LEU A 57 -6.05 3.84 11.42
CA LEU A 57 -6.09 4.83 10.34
C LEU A 57 -4.76 5.57 10.15
N ARG A 58 -4.00 5.82 11.23
CA ARG A 58 -2.66 6.43 11.14
C ARG A 58 -1.67 5.47 10.49
N ASP A 59 -1.71 4.19 10.85
CA ASP A 59 -0.86 3.15 10.28
C ASP A 59 -1.16 2.94 8.79
N TRP A 60 -2.45 2.81 8.42
CA TRP A 60 -2.87 2.72 7.01
C TRP A 60 -2.45 3.94 6.19
N ALA A 61 -2.51 5.15 6.77
CA ALA A 61 -2.06 6.35 6.08
C ALA A 61 -0.53 6.35 5.86
N ALA A 62 0.25 5.85 6.81
CA ALA A 62 1.69 5.68 6.66
C ALA A 62 2.03 4.64 5.58
N ASP A 63 1.32 3.51 5.59
CA ASP A 63 1.49 2.42 4.62
C ASP A 63 1.13 2.87 3.21
N LEU A 64 0.04 3.62 3.05
CA LEU A 64 -0.39 4.15 1.77
C LEU A 64 0.64 5.13 1.19
N ARG A 65 1.24 5.99 2.03
CA ARG A 65 2.32 6.90 1.60
C ARG A 65 3.55 6.11 1.16
N TRP A 66 3.93 5.10 1.92
CA TRP A 66 5.09 4.26 1.60
C TRP A 66 4.87 3.50 0.28
N VAL A 67 3.78 2.76 0.12
CA VAL A 67 3.55 1.94 -1.09
C VAL A 67 3.41 2.81 -2.34
N THR A 68 2.81 4.00 -2.22
CA THR A 68 2.70 4.95 -3.34
C THR A 68 4.08 5.44 -3.80
N ALA A 69 4.99 5.73 -2.85
CA ALA A 69 6.36 6.13 -3.17
C ALA A 69 7.15 4.98 -3.82
N GLU A 70 6.98 3.74 -3.35
CA GLU A 70 7.63 2.56 -3.93
C GLU A 70 7.17 2.30 -5.37
N ILE A 71 5.87 2.44 -5.65
CA ILE A 71 5.31 2.31 -7.00
C ILE A 71 5.90 3.38 -7.91
N ALA A 72 5.93 4.64 -7.48
CA ALA A 72 6.49 5.73 -8.28
C ALA A 72 8.00 5.54 -8.56
N ALA A 73 8.75 5.04 -7.58
CA ALA A 73 10.17 4.70 -7.74
C ALA A 73 10.36 3.55 -8.75
N ASP A 74 9.56 2.49 -8.64
CA ASP A 74 9.59 1.35 -9.55
C ASP A 74 9.23 1.74 -11.00
N GLU A 75 8.24 2.60 -11.20
CA GLU A 75 7.89 3.15 -12.51
C GLU A 75 9.03 4.00 -13.10
N THR A 76 9.69 4.79 -12.26
CA THR A 76 10.85 5.60 -12.68
C THR A 76 12.03 4.71 -13.11
N GLU A 77 12.31 3.64 -12.35
CA GLU A 77 13.34 2.66 -12.68
C GLU A 77 13.05 1.94 -14.00
N ARG A 78 11.79 1.51 -14.21
CA ARG A 78 11.37 0.89 -15.47
C ARG A 78 11.46 1.84 -16.66
N ALA A 79 11.11 3.11 -16.48
CA ALA A 79 11.20 4.13 -17.53
C ALA A 79 12.66 4.49 -17.86
N ALA A 80 13.57 4.41 -16.88
CA ALA A 80 15.00 4.67 -17.05
C ALA A 80 15.78 3.49 -17.66
N ALA A 81 15.21 2.28 -17.67
CA ALA A 81 15.83 1.13 -18.32
C ALA A 81 15.90 1.35 -19.84
N PRO A 82 17.11 1.31 -20.46
CA PRO A 82 17.24 1.58 -21.88
C PRO A 82 16.50 0.52 -22.70
N ALA A 83 15.73 0.96 -23.71
CA ALA A 83 15.01 0.12 -24.67
C ALA A 83 15.91 -0.72 -25.61
N SER A 84 17.14 -1.03 -25.20
CA SER A 84 18.19 -1.59 -26.05
C SER A 84 18.12 -3.13 -26.19
N ALA A 85 17.05 -3.77 -25.73
CA ALA A 85 16.81 -5.20 -25.93
C ALA A 85 16.00 -5.51 -27.22
N ALA A 86 15.51 -4.49 -27.92
CA ALA A 86 14.67 -4.65 -29.11
C ALA A 86 15.35 -4.12 -30.38
N SER A 87 16.49 -4.70 -30.78
CA SER A 87 16.94 -4.81 -32.19
C SER A 87 18.33 -5.46 -32.26
N PHE A 88 18.38 -6.79 -32.29
CA PHE A 88 19.50 -7.50 -32.90
C PHE A 88 18.94 -8.68 -33.70
N ILE A 89 18.53 -8.40 -34.93
CA ILE A 89 18.39 -9.44 -35.96
C ILE A 89 19.65 -9.31 -36.82
N PRO A 90 20.66 -10.19 -36.68
CA PRO A 90 21.74 -10.23 -37.64
C PRO A 90 21.17 -10.72 -38.98
N ALA A 91 21.14 -9.83 -39.97
CA ALA A 91 20.89 -10.22 -41.36
C ALA A 91 22.12 -10.98 -41.85
N ASN A 92 22.04 -12.31 -41.94
CA ASN A 92 23.09 -13.11 -42.55
C ASN A 92 22.84 -13.17 -44.07
N THR A 93 23.78 -12.59 -44.81
CA THR A 93 24.05 -12.78 -46.25
C THR A 93 24.63 -14.16 -46.53
#